data_AF-A0A2T6D9N8-F1
#
_entry.id   AF-A0A2T6D9N8-F1
#
_cell.length_a   1.000
_cell.length_b   1.000
_cell.length_c   1.000
_cell.angle_alpha   90.00
_cell.angle_beta   90.00
_cell.angle_gamma   90.00
#
_symmetry.space_group_name_H-M   'P 1'
#
loop_
_entity.id
_entity.type
_entity.pdbx_description
1 polymer ?
#
loop_
_entity_poly.entity_id
_entity_poly.type
_entity_poly.pdbx_seq_one_letter_code
_entity_poly.pdbx_strand_id
1 'polypeptide(L)'
;MERREPPVFQIAEMYRTQPTRLSFREELDGYLQHGYVFNTPGFFVMGRPVSRRASLEEIVDPWRVFPHEEQDAWFLAALAGDWRSSLHLFPYDLPWIGWERGLKSGLRFWPLARVARYRA
;
A
#
# COMPACT_ATOMS: atom_id res chain seq x y z
N MET A 1 -8.47 -20.81 21.83
CA MET A 1 -8.29 -19.55 21.07
C MET A 1 -7.64 -19.93 19.75
N GLU A 2 -8.41 -19.93 18.67
CA GLU A 2 -7.88 -20.20 17.32
C GLU A 2 -6.84 -19.13 16.97
N ARG A 3 -5.62 -19.54 16.62
CA ARG A 3 -4.61 -18.60 16.11
C ARG A 3 -5.02 -18.23 14.69
N ARG A 4 -5.62 -17.06 14.52
CA ARG A 4 -5.85 -16.49 13.19
C ARG A 4 -4.49 -16.19 12.54
N GLU A 5 -4.31 -16.58 11.29
CA GLU A 5 -3.09 -16.31 10.56
C GLU A 5 -2.85 -14.79 10.44
N PRO A 6 -1.65 -14.29 10.85
CA PRO A 6 -1.31 -12.88 10.71
C PRO A 6 -1.44 -12.36 9.27
N PRO A 7 -1.96 -11.14 9.06
CA PRO A 7 -2.14 -10.56 7.72
C PRO A 7 -0.86 -10.52 6.87
N VAL A 8 0.31 -10.38 7.49
CA VAL A 8 1.61 -10.40 6.79
C VAL A 8 1.89 -11.75 6.10
N PHE A 9 1.40 -12.87 6.63
CA PHE A 9 1.57 -14.18 5.97
C PHE A 9 0.67 -14.32 4.75
N GLN A 10 -0.54 -13.73 4.78
CA GLN A 10 -1.41 -13.66 3.60
C GLN A 10 -0.74 -12.87 2.47
N ILE A 11 -0.06 -11.77 2.81
CA ILE A 11 0.74 -11.00 1.84
C ILE A 11 1.91 -11.83 1.33
N ALA A 12 2.71 -12.44 2.21
CA ALA A 12 3.85 -13.26 1.79
C ALA A 12 3.44 -14.41 0.84
N GLU A 13 2.30 -15.06 1.09
CA GLU A 13 1.76 -16.09 0.20
C GLU A 13 1.26 -15.53 -1.13
N MET A 14 0.64 -14.34 -1.13
CA MET A 14 0.27 -13.64 -2.37
C MET A 14 1.49 -13.38 -3.26
N TYR A 15 2.60 -12.88 -2.70
CA TYR A 15 3.86 -12.67 -3.44
C TYR A 15 4.47 -13.98 -3.97
N ARG A 16 4.26 -15.10 -3.27
CA ARG A 16 4.75 -16.42 -3.72
C ARG A 16 3.93 -17.00 -4.87
N THR A 17 2.63 -16.69 -4.91
CA THR A 17 1.66 -17.38 -5.78
C THR A 17 1.21 -16.54 -6.98
N GLN A 18 1.43 -15.23 -6.95
CA GLN A 18 1.00 -14.31 -8.00
C GLN A 18 2.21 -13.66 -8.69
N PRO A 19 2.10 -13.29 -9.98
CA PRO A 19 3.12 -12.49 -10.64
C PRO A 19 3.28 -11.12 -9.95
N THR A 20 4.49 -10.83 -9.49
CA THR A 20 4.88 -9.54 -8.90
C THR A 20 6.13 -8.98 -9.59
N ARG A 21 6.38 -7.68 -9.44
CA ARG A 21 7.58 -7.03 -10.01
C ARG A 21 8.84 -7.30 -9.20
N LEU A 22 8.68 -7.44 -7.88
CA LEU A 22 9.73 -7.69 -6.90
C LEU A 22 9.29 -8.82 -5.97
N SER A 23 10.24 -9.46 -5.29
CA SER A 23 9.88 -10.33 -4.17
C SER A 23 9.32 -9.52 -3.00
N PHE A 24 8.55 -10.18 -2.12
CA PHE A 24 8.02 -9.53 -0.92
C PHE A 24 9.12 -8.86 -0.09
N ARG A 25 10.27 -9.52 0.04
CA ARG A 25 11.38 -9.03 0.88
C ARG A 25 12.07 -7.82 0.28
N GLU A 26 12.29 -7.82 -1.03
CA GLU A 26 12.90 -6.68 -1.74
C GLU A 26 11.98 -5.46 -1.70
N GLU A 27 10.69 -5.62 -1.96
CA GLU A 27 9.76 -4.51 -1.92
C GLU A 27 9.59 -3.97 -0.49
N LEU A 28 9.48 -4.87 0.50
CA LEU A 28 9.42 -4.49 1.92
C LEU A 28 10.63 -3.67 2.35
N ASP A 29 11.84 -4.02 1.90
CA ASP A 29 13.06 -3.27 2.19
C ASP A 29 12.97 -1.82 1.70
N GLY A 30 12.46 -1.60 0.49
CA GLY A 30 12.21 -0.25 -0.03
C GLY A 30 11.19 0.53 0.80
N TYR A 31 10.08 -0.10 1.22
CA TYR A 31 9.07 0.56 2.06
C TYR A 31 9.54 0.83 3.50
N LEU A 32 10.47 0.03 4.04
CA LEU A 32 11.10 0.31 5.33
C LEU A 32 12.03 1.53 5.28
N GLN A 33 12.58 1.87 4.12
CA GLN A 33 13.48 3.01 3.93
C GLN A 33 12.75 4.28 3.46
N HIS A 34 11.74 4.14 2.60
CA HIS A 34 11.15 5.25 1.85
C HIS A 34 9.61 5.32 1.94
N GLY A 35 9.01 4.51 2.80
CA GLY A 35 7.57 4.49 3.00
C GLY A 35 7.18 4.22 4.45
N TYR A 36 6.00 3.62 4.61
CA TYR A 36 5.42 3.27 5.90
C TYR A 36 4.93 1.84 5.86
N VAL A 37 5.30 1.09 6.90
CA VAL A 37 4.88 -0.29 7.10
C VAL A 37 4.12 -0.37 8.41
N PHE A 38 2.83 -0.71 8.33
CA PHE A 38 2.00 -0.99 9.49
C PHE A 38 1.74 -2.50 9.53
N ASN A 39 2.29 -3.18 10.53
CA ASN A 39 2.14 -4.61 10.72
C ASN A 39 1.56 -4.89 12.10
N THR A 40 0.29 -5.31 12.14
CA THR A 40 -0.44 -5.59 13.38
C THR A 40 -1.17 -6.94 13.28
N PRO A 41 -1.69 -7.49 14.39
CA PRO A 41 -2.52 -8.69 14.32
C PRO A 41 -3.80 -8.54 13.47
N GLY A 42 -4.30 -7.31 13.27
CA GLY A 42 -5.56 -7.03 12.58
C GLY A 42 -5.41 -6.62 11.10
N PHE A 43 -4.27 -6.04 10.72
CA PHE A 43 -4.01 -5.63 9.34
C PHE A 43 -2.50 -5.51 9.05
N PHE A 44 -2.16 -5.60 7.78
CA PHE A 44 -0.85 -5.27 7.22
C PHE A 44 -1.03 -4.25 6.10
N VAL A 45 -0.21 -3.22 6.07
CA VAL A 45 -0.10 -2.26 4.94
C VAL A 45 1.36 -1.90 4.74
N MET A 46 1.77 -1.84 3.48
CA MET A 46 2.94 -1.06 3.07
C MET A 46 2.52 -0.03 2.03
N GLY A 47 2.86 1.22 2.28
CA GLY A 47 2.46 2.32 1.43
C GLY A 47 3.36 3.53 1.56
N ARG A 48 3.30 4.41 0.57
CA ARG A 48 4.16 5.60 0.48
C ARG A 48 3.41 6.74 -0.21
N PRO A 49 3.79 7.99 0.07
CA PRO A 49 3.24 9.12 -0.65
C PRO A 49 3.83 9.18 -2.08
N VAL A 50 2.98 9.46 -3.06
CA VAL A 50 3.36 9.53 -4.47
C VAL A 50 2.68 10.70 -5.17
N SER A 51 3.21 11.06 -6.34
CA SER A 51 2.47 11.84 -7.32
C SER A 51 1.64 10.90 -8.19
N ARG A 52 0.31 11.01 -8.14
CA ARG A 52 -0.61 10.22 -8.98
C ARG A 52 -0.45 10.49 -10.47
N ARG A 53 0.18 11.60 -10.84
CA ARG A 53 0.44 11.99 -12.24
C ARG A 53 1.72 11.38 -12.79
N ALA A 54 2.55 10.78 -11.95
CA ALA A 54 3.78 10.11 -12.39
C ALA A 54 3.48 8.85 -13.21
N SER A 55 4.51 8.35 -13.90
CA SER A 55 4.40 7.09 -14.63
C SER A 55 4.14 5.90 -13.68
N LEU A 56 3.61 4.81 -14.23
CA LEU A 56 3.39 3.60 -13.44
C LEU A 56 4.71 3.10 -12.87
N GLU A 57 5.77 3.09 -13.67
CA GLU A 57 7.12 2.67 -13.32
C GLU A 57 7.65 3.45 -12.11
N GLU A 58 7.46 4.77 -12.09
CA GLU A 58 7.87 5.61 -10.96
C GLU A 58 7.01 5.39 -9.70
N ILE A 59 5.72 5.08 -9.85
CA ILE A 59 4.81 4.85 -8.70
C ILE A 59 5.06 3.47 -8.08
N VAL A 60 5.37 2.45 -8.87
CA VAL A 60 5.59 1.09 -8.34
C VAL A 60 7.02 0.84 -7.88
N ASP A 61 7.98 1.69 -8.23
CA ASP A 61 9.35 1.63 -7.71
C ASP A 61 9.38 2.09 -6.23
N PRO A 62 9.66 1.20 -5.26
CA PRO A 62 9.64 1.56 -3.84
C PRO A 62 10.82 2.46 -3.43
N TRP A 63 11.87 2.59 -4.25
CA TRP A 63 13.00 3.50 -3.99
C TRP A 63 12.80 4.91 -4.57
N ARG A 64 11.78 5.12 -5.40
CA ARG A 64 11.45 6.44 -5.94
C ARG A 64 10.83 7.32 -4.86
N VAL A 65 11.56 8.32 -4.38
CA VAL A 65 11.02 9.35 -3.47
C VAL A 65 10.51 10.55 -4.27
N PHE A 66 9.27 10.95 -4.02
CA PHE A 66 8.67 12.17 -4.58
C PHE A 66 8.88 13.37 -3.64
N PRO A 67 9.13 14.58 -4.15
CA PRO A 67 9.11 15.79 -3.34
C PRO A 67 7.75 15.98 -2.66
N HIS A 68 7.73 16.53 -1.44
CA HIS A 68 6.51 16.62 -0.62
C HIS A 68 5.42 17.45 -1.31
N GLU A 69 5.79 18.49 -2.03
CA GLU A 69 4.91 19.36 -2.82
C GLU A 69 4.26 18.67 -4.03
N GLU A 70 4.81 17.55 -4.48
CA GLU A 70 4.25 16.75 -5.59
C GLU A 70 3.38 15.59 -5.09
N GLN A 71 3.43 15.27 -3.79
CA GLN A 71 2.69 14.17 -3.21
C GLN A 71 1.20 14.54 -3.10
N ASP A 72 0.36 13.85 -3.87
CA ASP A 72 -1.10 14.05 -3.85
C ASP A 72 -1.87 12.76 -3.54
N ALA A 73 -1.18 11.63 -3.39
CA ALA A 73 -1.80 10.34 -3.15
C ALA A 73 -0.97 9.39 -2.27
N TRP A 74 -1.66 8.58 -1.48
CA TRP A 74 -1.09 7.38 -0.88
C TRP A 74 -1.12 6.21 -1.87
N PHE A 75 0.03 5.65 -2.24
CA PHE A 75 0.09 4.38 -2.95
C PHE A 75 0.31 3.25 -1.95
N LEU A 76 -0.54 2.22 -2.01
CA LEU A 76 -0.42 1.00 -1.22
C LEU A 76 0.01 -0.15 -2.13
N ALA A 77 1.22 -0.66 -1.92
CA ALA A 77 1.72 -1.81 -2.68
C ALA A 77 1.13 -3.14 -2.20
N ALA A 78 0.95 -3.29 -0.88
CA ALA A 78 0.27 -4.45 -0.31
C ALA A 78 -0.58 -4.07 0.89
N LEU A 79 -1.71 -4.76 1.02
CA LEU A 79 -2.69 -4.55 2.09
C LEU A 79 -3.45 -5.85 2.39
N ALA A 80 -3.62 -6.17 3.67
CA ALA A 80 -4.39 -7.31 4.15
C ALA A 80 -5.06 -7.00 5.49
N GLY A 81 -6.19 -7.66 5.78
CA GLY A 81 -6.98 -7.40 6.99
C GLY A 81 -7.77 -6.09 6.94
N ASP A 82 -8.15 -5.57 8.12
CA ASP A 82 -8.97 -4.35 8.23
C ASP A 82 -8.11 -3.07 8.18
N TRP A 83 -7.45 -2.85 7.03
CA TRP A 83 -6.58 -1.70 6.84
C TRP A 83 -7.34 -0.38 6.69
N ARG A 84 -8.60 -0.41 6.22
CA ARG A 84 -9.40 0.81 5.99
C ARG A 84 -9.73 1.51 7.31
N SER A 85 -9.95 0.75 8.38
CA SER A 85 -10.14 1.30 9.71
C SER A 85 -8.89 2.02 10.24
N SER A 86 -7.72 1.69 9.68
CA SER A 86 -6.40 2.18 10.08
C SER A 86 -5.86 3.32 9.22
N LEU A 87 -6.67 3.89 8.32
CA LEU A 87 -6.29 5.04 7.49
C LEU A 87 -5.82 6.25 8.33
N HIS A 88 -6.32 6.39 9.55
CA HIS A 88 -5.93 7.44 10.49
C HIS A 88 -4.49 7.31 11.02
N LEU A 89 -3.82 6.17 10.80
CA LEU A 89 -2.42 5.97 11.19
C LEU A 89 -1.44 6.56 10.17
N PHE A 90 -1.93 6.93 8.97
CA PHE A 90 -1.07 7.55 7.98
C PHE A 90 -0.57 8.91 8.51
N PRO A 91 0.72 9.24 8.33
CA PRO A 91 1.35 10.36 9.05
C PRO A 91 0.80 11.75 8.73
N TYR A 92 0.17 11.91 7.57
CA TYR A 92 -0.47 13.16 7.14
C TYR A 92 -1.52 12.88 6.06
N ASP A 93 -2.39 13.87 5.86
CA ASP A 93 -3.50 13.79 4.94
C ASP A 93 -3.06 13.97 3.48
N LEU A 94 -3.49 13.03 2.63
CA LEU A 94 -3.44 13.18 1.18
C LEU A 94 -4.83 12.94 0.58
N PRO A 95 -5.24 13.70 -0.45
CA PRO A 95 -6.60 13.64 -0.97
C PRO A 95 -6.94 12.34 -1.70
N TRP A 96 -5.93 11.58 -2.15
CA TRP A 96 -6.10 10.36 -2.92
C TRP A 96 -5.43 9.16 -2.28
N ILE A 97 -5.93 7.97 -2.62
CA ILE A 97 -5.31 6.70 -2.27
C ILE A 97 -5.48 5.71 -3.42
N GLY A 98 -4.47 4.89 -3.67
CA GLY A 98 -4.46 3.94 -4.77
C GLY A 98 -3.69 2.68 -4.47
N TRP A 99 -4.02 1.63 -5.19
CA TRP A 99 -3.34 0.34 -5.15
C TRP A 99 -3.54 -0.38 -6.48
N GLU A 100 -2.68 -1.34 -6.78
CA GLU A 100 -2.83 -2.21 -7.94
C GLU A 100 -3.77 -3.38 -7.63
N ARG A 101 -4.56 -3.81 -8.61
CA ARG A 101 -5.37 -5.04 -8.53
C ARG A 101 -4.74 -6.15 -9.38
N GLY A 102 -3.46 -6.39 -9.13
CA GLY A 102 -2.60 -7.25 -9.95
C GLY A 102 -2.10 -6.57 -11.23
N LEU A 103 -1.01 -7.13 -11.79
CA LEU A 103 -0.27 -6.53 -12.91
C LEU A 103 -1.14 -6.27 -14.16
N LYS A 104 -2.17 -7.08 -14.41
CA LYS A 104 -3.06 -6.95 -15.57
C LYS A 104 -4.13 -5.87 -15.41
N SER A 105 -4.58 -5.60 -14.18
CA SER A 105 -5.67 -4.65 -13.93
C SER A 105 -5.18 -3.22 -13.78
N GLY A 106 -3.88 -3.05 -13.54
CA GLY A 106 -3.20 -1.78 -13.36
C GLY A 106 -3.51 -1.07 -12.04
N LEU A 107 -2.80 0.04 -11.86
CA LEU A 107 -2.95 0.97 -10.75
C LEU A 107 -4.21 1.82 -10.90
N ARG A 108 -4.94 1.99 -9.80
CA ARG A 108 -6.06 2.92 -9.74
C ARG A 108 -6.01 3.73 -8.45
N PHE A 109 -6.50 4.96 -8.54
CA PHE A 109 -6.64 5.86 -7.41
C PHE A 109 -8.10 6.26 -7.21
N TRP A 110 -8.45 6.52 -5.97
CA TRP A 110 -9.75 6.98 -5.54
C TRP A 110 -9.59 8.14 -4.55
N PRO A 111 -10.57 9.05 -4.46
CA PRO A 111 -10.57 10.05 -3.39
C PRO A 111 -10.54 9.34 -2.04
N LEU A 112 -9.63 9.72 -1.14
CA LEU A 112 -9.50 9.10 0.17
C LEU A 112 -10.82 9.19 0.95
N ALA A 113 -11.51 10.33 0.86
CA ALA A 113 -12.83 10.55 1.45
C ALA A 113 -13.89 9.54 0.96
N ARG A 114 -13.76 8.99 -0.26
CA ARG A 114 -14.66 7.94 -0.75
C ARG A 114 -14.31 6.59 -0.12
N VAL A 115 -13.02 6.28 0.02
CA VAL A 115 -12.56 5.01 0.60
C VAL A 115 -12.88 4.95 2.09
N ALA A 116 -12.71 6.05 2.82
CA ALA A 116 -13.00 6.14 4.25
C ALA A 116 -14.49 5.99 4.59
N ARG A 117 -15.41 6.27 3.65
CA ARG A 117 -16.87 6.14 3.85
C ARG A 117 -17.37 4.68 3.86
N TYR A 118 -16.59 3.73 3.35
CA TYR A 118 -16.94 2.31 3.41
C TYR A 118 -16.71 1.70 4.82
N ARG A 119 -16.66 2.53 5.87
CA ARG A 119 -16.64 2.17 7.29
C ARG A 119 -18.04 1.84 7.85
N ALA A 120 -18.96 1.35 7.01
CA ALA A 120 -20.31 0.97 7.43
C ALA A 120 -20.42 -0.55 7.59
#